data_AF-A0AAJ0U4H9-F1
#
_entry.id   AF-A0AAJ0U4H9-F1
#
_cell.length_a   1.000
_cell.length_b   1.000
_cell.length_c   1.000
_cell.angle_alpha   90.00
_cell.angle_beta   90.00
_cell.angle_gamma   90.00
#
_symmetry.space_group_name_H-M   'P 1'
#
loop_
_entity.id
_entity.type
_entity.pdbx_description
1 polymer ?
#
loop_
_entity_poly.entity_id
_entity_poly.type
_entity_poly.pdbx_seq_one_letter_code
_entity_poly.pdbx_strand_id
1 'polypeptide(L)' 'MGNIVVTGITFGVFMTEALIHYNMGQAKSRGGFKLTVPPPNELAKIAAVTMTFSIATGLLVKALPKGLQSKI' A
#
# COMPACT_ATOMS: atom_id res chain seq x y z
N MET A 1 15.54 11.08 7.50
CA MET A 1 14.61 11.55 6.44
C MET A 1 14.33 10.49 5.38
N GLY A 2 15.34 9.77 4.84
CA GLY A 2 15.14 8.73 3.81
C GLY A 2 14.06 7.68 4.13
N ASN A 3 14.06 7.11 5.34
CA ASN A 3 13.06 6.07 5.70
C ASN A 3 11.61 6.55 5.72
N ILE A 4 11.35 7.81 6.06
CA ILE A 4 9.98 8.36 6.06
C ILE A 4 9.50 8.52 4.62
N VAL A 5 10.39 8.96 3.73
CA VAL A 5 10.12 9.07 2.29
C VAL A 5 9.84 7.69 1.69
N VAL A 6 10.69 6.70 1.96
CA VAL A 6 10.49 5.32 1.48
C VAL A 6 9.18 4.74 2.02
N THR A 7 8.91 4.87 3.32
CA THR A 7 7.66 4.36 3.92
C THR A 7 6.41 5.04 3.35
N GLY A 8 6.47 6.35 3.13
CA GLY A 8 5.37 7.11 2.53
C GLY A 8 5.12 6.73 1.07
N ILE A 9 6.19 6.53 0.28
CA ILE A 9 6.08 6.05 -1.10
C ILE A 9 5.50 4.63 -1.12
N THR A 10 6.02 3.71 -0.29
CA THR A 10 5.50 2.34 -0.17
C THR A 10 4.00 2.35 0.19
N PHE A 11 3.60 3.19 1.15
CA PHE A 11 2.20 3.35 1.52
C PHE A 11 1.35 3.82 0.35
N GLY A 12 1.78 4.86 -0.37
CA GLY A 12 1.03 5.40 -1.52
C GLY A 12 0.84 4.37 -2.63
N VAL A 13 1.90 3.63 -2.97
CA VAL A 13 1.83 2.58 -3.99
C VAL A 13 0.90 1.45 -3.54
N PHE A 14 1.07 0.93 -2.33
CA PHE A 14 0.22 -0.15 -1.83
C PHE A 14 -1.24 0.26 -1.63
N MET A 15 -1.50 1.50 -1.23
CA MET A 15 -2.86 2.02 -1.11
C MET A 15 -3.53 2.09 -2.49
N THR A 16 -2.79 2.54 -3.50
CA THR A 16 -3.28 2.62 -4.88
C THR A 16 -3.62 1.23 -5.42
N GLU A 17 -2.71 0.27 -5.28
CA GLU A 17 -2.95 -1.12 -5.68
C GLU A 17 -4.15 -1.73 -4.94
N ALA A 18 -4.26 -1.49 -3.63
CA ALA A 18 -5.38 -2.01 -2.84
C ALA A 18 -6.73 -1.42 -3.30
N LEU A 19 -6.77 -0.15 -3.69
CA LEU A 19 -7.96 0.48 -4.26
C LEU A 19 -8.31 -0.08 -5.64
N ILE A 20 -7.31 -0.36 -6.48
CA ILE A 20 -7.52 -0.99 -7.79
C ILE A 20 -8.07 -2.40 -7.60
N HIS A 21 -7.46 -3.21 -6.73
CA HIS A 21 -7.92 -4.57 -6.41
C HIS A 21 -9.33 -4.58 -5.82
N TYR A 22 -9.67 -3.62 -4.96
CA TYR A 22 -11.01 -3.43 -4.46
C TYR A 22 -12.02 -3.23 -5.61
N ASN A 23 -11.70 -2.32 -6.53
CA ASN A 23 -12.56 -2.01 -7.67
C ASN A 23 -12.65 -3.15 -8.67
N MET A 24 -11.58 -3.92 -8.88
CA MET A 24 -11.61 -5.15 -9.69
C MET A 24 -12.51 -6.21 -9.05
N GLY A 25 -12.45 -6.39 -7.72
CA GLY A 25 -13.34 -7.29 -6.99
C GLY A 25 -14.80 -6.89 -7.13
N GLN A 26 -15.12 -5.61 -6.98
CA GLN A 26 -16.46 -5.06 -7.20
C GLN A 26 -16.90 -5.18 -8.66
N ALA A 27 -16.00 -4.96 -9.63
CA ALA A 27 -16.31 -5.05 -11.06
C ALA A 27 -16.78 -6.45 -11.45
N LYS A 28 -16.16 -7.50 -10.89
CA LYS A 28 -16.58 -8.89 -11.07
C LYS A 28 -18.00 -9.14 -10.55
N SER A 29 -18.43 -8.41 -9.53
CA SER A 29 -19.78 -8.49 -8.97
C SER A 29 -20.80 -7.58 -9.66
N ARG A 30 -20.35 -6.48 -10.28
CA ARG A 30 -21.21 -5.43 -10.87
C ARG A 30 -21.30 -5.46 -12.40
N GLY A 31 -20.51 -6.30 -13.07
CA GLY A 31 -20.48 -6.44 -14.53
C GLY A 31 -19.70 -5.35 -15.27
N GLY A 32 -18.94 -4.50 -14.58
CA GLY A 32 -18.14 -3.44 -15.18
C GLY A 32 -17.18 -2.75 -14.22
N PHE A 33 -16.02 -2.31 -14.72
CA PHE A 33 -15.03 -1.59 -13.92
C PHE A 33 -15.43 -0.13 -13.76
N LYS A 34 -15.65 0.31 -12.52
CA LYS A 34 -15.92 1.70 -12.18
C LYS A 34 -15.09 2.10 -10.98
N LEU A 35 -14.09 2.95 -11.20
CA LEU A 35 -13.25 3.52 -10.15
C LEU A 35 -14.13 4.24 -9.12
N THR A 36 -14.33 3.57 -8.00
CA THR A 36 -15.16 4.02 -6.89
C THR A 36 -14.33 3.95 -5.62
N VAL A 37 -14.45 4.98 -4.79
CA VAL A 37 -13.83 4.97 -3.48
C VAL A 37 -14.61 4.00 -2.58
N PRO A 38 -13.93 3.07 -1.87
CA PRO A 38 -14.60 2.16 -0.95
C PRO A 38 -15.39 2.92 0.11
N PRO A 39 -16.46 2.31 0.67
CA PRO A 39 -17.13 2.86 1.83
C PRO A 39 -16.14 3.04 3.00
N PRO A 40 -16.35 4.03 3.90
CA PRO A 40 -15.37 4.41 4.91
C PRO A 40 -14.85 3.26 5.79
N ASN A 41 -15.72 2.30 6.11
CA ASN A 41 -15.36 1.13 6.93
C ASN A 41 -14.38 0.18 6.22
N GLU A 42 -14.55 -0.02 4.90
CA GLU A 42 -13.66 -0.87 4.11
C GLU A 42 -12.37 -0.14 3.78
N LEU A 43 -12.46 1.15 3.46
CA LEU A 43 -11.30 2.01 3.26
C LEU A 43 -10.42 2.06 4.52
N ALA A 44 -11.02 2.15 5.71
CA ALA A 44 -10.28 2.12 6.97
C ALA A 44 -9.55 0.79 7.18
N LYS A 45 -10.17 -0.34 6.85
CA LYS A 45 -9.51 -1.66 6.91
C LYS A 45 -8.34 -1.75 5.93
N ILE A 46 -8.54 -1.31 4.68
CA ILE A 46 -7.49 -1.27 3.67
C ILE A 46 -6.34 -0.39 4.15
N ALA A 47 -6.63 0.84 4.58
CA ALA A 47 -5.63 1.78 5.07
C ALA A 47 -4.85 1.22 6.29
N ALA A 48 -5.53 0.57 7.23
CA ALA A 48 -4.89 -0.03 8.41
C ALA A 48 -3.91 -1.15 8.03
N VAL A 49 -4.32 -2.07 7.15
CA VAL A 49 -3.45 -3.15 6.67
C VAL A 49 -2.29 -2.57 5.87
N THR A 50 -2.55 -1.69 4.91
CA THR A 50 -1.54 -1.03 4.09
C THR A 50 -0.52 -0.28 4.93
N MET A 51 -0.97 0.46 5.95
CA MET A 51 -0.09 1.19 6.86
C MET A 51 0.80 0.23 7.66
N THR A 52 0.24 -0.88 8.16
CA THR A 52 0.99 -1.89 8.90
C THR A 52 2.11 -2.49 8.04
N PHE A 53 1.79 -2.90 6.81
CA PHE A 53 2.78 -3.44 5.89
C PHE A 53 3.81 -2.40 5.46
N SER A 54 3.42 -1.14 5.28
CA SER A 54 4.34 -0.08 4.92
C SER A 54 5.37 0.19 6.02
N ILE A 55 4.93 0.23 7.28
CA ILE A 55 5.82 0.35 8.45
C ILE A 55 6.75 -0.87 8.54
N ALA A 56 6.19 -2.08 8.41
CA ALA A 56 6.98 -3.31 8.43
C ALA A 56 8.08 -3.31 7.36
N THR A 57 7.74 -2.94 6.12
CA THR A 57 8.71 -2.78 5.02
C THR A 57 9.75 -1.73 5.34
N GLY A 58 9.36 -0.57 5.87
CA GLY A 58 10.31 0.48 6.27
C GLY A 58 11.30 0.02 7.36
N LEU A 59 10.85 -0.82 8.30
CA LEU A 59 11.71 -1.43 9.31
C LEU A 59 12.66 -2.48 8.71
N LEU A 60 12.17 -3.31 7.80
CA LEU A 60 12.99 -4.30 7.08
C LEU A 60 14.08 -3.62 6.26
N VAL A 61 13.74 -2.58 5.49
CA VAL A 61 14.70 -1.77 4.71
C VAL A 61 15.76 -1.14 5.61
N LYS A 62 15.39 -0.75 6.84
CA LYS A 62 16.35 -0.22 7.82
C LYS A 62 17.28 -1.30 8.38
N ALA A 63 16.79 -2.53 8.51
CA ALA A 63 17.57 -3.66 9.02
C ALA A 63 18.52 -4.27 7.97
N LEU A 64 18.34 -3.93 6.68
CA LEU A 64 19.23 -4.36 5.60
C LEU A 64 20.66 -3.79 5.79
N PRO A 65 21.70 -4.59 5.54
CA PRO A 65 23.08 -4.14 5.64
C PRO A 65 23.37 -3.03 4.62
N LYS A 66 24.13 -2.01 5.03
CA LYS A 66 24.43 -0.81 4.23
C LYS A 66 25.03 -1.10 2.85
N GLY A 67 25.79 -2.19 2.71
CA GLY A 67 26.36 -2.63 1.43
C GLY A 67 25.31 -3.08 0.40
N LEU A 68 24.15 -3.58 0.85
CA LEU A 68 23.01 -3.88 0.00
C LEU A 68 22.14 -2.64 -0.22
N GLN A 69 22.01 -1.81 0.82
CA GLN A 69 21.20 -0.60 0.81
C GLN A 69 21.71 0.47 -0.18
N SER A 70 23.01 0.51 -0.48
CA SER A 70 23.61 1.41 -1.48
C SER A 70 23.34 0.99 -2.93
N LYS A 71 22.79 -0.21 -3.17
CA LYS A 71 22.60 -0.80 -4.50
C LYS A 71 21.13 -0.87 -4.91
N ILE A 72 20.24 -0.40 -4.03
CA ILE A 72 18.77 -0.31 -4.17
C ILE A 72 18.42 1.18 -4.18
#